data_AF-A0A7S4AZH3-F1
#
_entry.id   AF-A0A7S4AZH3-F1
#
_cell.length_a   1.000
_cell.length_b   1.000
_cell.length_c   1.000
_cell.angle_alpha   90.00
_cell.angle_beta   90.00
_cell.angle_gamma   90.00
#
_symmetry.space_group_name_H-M   'P 1'
#
loop_
_entity.id
_entity.type
_entity.pdbx_description
1 polymer ?
#
loop_
_entity_poly.entity_id
_entity_poly.type
_entity_poly.pdbx_seq_one_letter_code
_entity_poly.pdbx_strand_id
1 'polypeptide(L)'
;ARSPMLSTLGLAVLAVATPAAAVHTGARVLGPQRLLATVSKANSHGQRYASCSANVASSQGAPALTVSRAGFLNGMLAVAASQPLSAFAAPVPVPQMDDKTLQQELVSILRVQEAAAQEARLVKTGKYRELQRLNVKRAVGMMIDNYDLSGRFVRASAVAPRDKANAAASFGNTAVESLVQILEYFQVDLVANELTKEQQTFVLKALKSTSTSIDSFLALMPSNVVAAAKKQIEEENELNLKEFPDDAYLNPTPTVGELVFSS
;
A
#
# COMPACT_ATOMS: atom_id res chain seq x y z
N ALA A 1 37.16 36.23 40.08
CA ALA A 1 36.41 36.25 41.35
C ALA A 1 35.17 35.38 41.20
N ARG A 2 35.06 34.35 42.04
CA ARG A 2 33.87 33.58 42.46
C ARG A 2 32.80 33.19 41.42
N SER A 3 32.82 31.92 41.01
CA SER A 3 31.63 31.02 40.92
C SER A 3 31.09 30.73 42.35
N PRO A 4 29.99 29.97 42.61
CA PRO A 4 29.12 29.12 41.76
C PRO A 4 27.60 29.16 42.15
N MET A 5 26.78 28.26 41.57
CA MET A 5 25.59 27.55 42.14
C MET A 5 24.83 26.88 40.97
N LEU A 6 25.15 25.65 40.55
CA LEU A 6 24.59 24.38 41.05
C LEU A 6 23.13 24.48 41.48
N SER A 7 22.21 24.01 40.61
CA SER A 7 20.94 23.46 41.06
C SER A 7 20.71 22.11 40.41
N THR A 8 20.56 21.14 41.29
CA THR A 8 20.48 19.71 41.13
C THR A 8 19.01 19.35 41.24
N LEU A 9 18.39 18.75 40.22
CA LEU A 9 17.08 18.11 40.38
C LEU A 9 17.20 16.65 39.97
N GLY A 10 17.04 15.80 40.99
CA GLY A 10 16.87 14.36 40.91
C GLY A 10 15.52 14.00 40.27
N LEU A 11 15.47 12.88 39.55
CA LEU A 11 15.22 11.54 40.08
C LEU A 11 13.70 11.24 40.19
N ALA A 12 13.19 10.43 39.27
CA ALA A 12 12.13 9.46 39.56
C ALA A 12 12.13 8.37 38.46
N VAL A 13 12.87 7.29 38.71
CA VAL A 13 12.76 6.03 37.98
C VAL A 13 11.54 5.30 38.53
N LEU A 14 10.47 5.18 37.75
CA LEU A 14 9.31 4.38 38.11
C LEU A 14 9.53 2.94 37.60
N ALA A 15 9.93 2.05 38.51
CA ALA A 15 9.95 0.61 38.27
C ALA A 15 8.52 0.07 38.34
N VAL A 16 8.00 -0.47 37.23
CA VAL A 16 6.74 -1.24 37.23
C VAL A 16 7.09 -2.71 37.37
N ALA A 17 6.67 -3.27 38.50
CA ALA A 17 6.83 -4.67 38.87
C ALA A 17 5.82 -5.56 38.12
N THR A 18 6.33 -6.64 37.51
CA THR A 18 5.57 -7.80 37.04
C THR A 18 5.18 -8.71 38.21
N PRO A 19 3.91 -9.14 38.33
CA PRO A 19 3.56 -10.28 39.16
C PRO A 19 3.60 -11.60 38.38
N ALA A 20 4.41 -12.51 38.88
CA ALA A 20 4.39 -13.94 38.58
C ALA A 20 3.53 -14.68 39.62
N ALA A 21 2.70 -15.64 39.16
CA ALA A 21 2.07 -16.78 39.87
C ALA A 21 0.72 -17.08 39.18
N ALA A 22 0.19 -18.29 39.05
CA ALA A 22 0.45 -19.54 39.75
C ALA A 22 0.07 -20.74 38.86
N VAL A 23 0.77 -21.84 39.13
CA VAL A 23 0.51 -23.20 38.68
C VAL A 23 -0.78 -23.75 39.32
N HIS A 24 -1.69 -24.31 38.52
CA HIS A 24 -2.74 -25.20 39.01
C HIS A 24 -2.82 -26.50 38.20
N THR A 25 -2.20 -27.52 38.78
CA THR A 25 -2.42 -28.95 38.56
C THR A 25 -3.75 -29.41 39.19
N GLY A 26 -4.55 -30.19 38.46
CA GLY A 26 -5.69 -30.97 38.99
C GLY A 26 -6.61 -31.44 37.85
N ALA A 27 -6.38 -32.62 37.27
CA ALA A 27 -6.92 -33.92 37.67
C ALA A 27 -8.39 -34.19 37.24
N ARG A 28 -8.50 -35.04 36.20
CA ARG A 28 -9.51 -36.10 35.92
C ARG A 28 -10.99 -35.86 36.26
N VAL A 29 -11.87 -36.03 35.25
CA VAL A 29 -13.00 -36.98 35.31
C VAL A 29 -13.27 -37.55 33.91
N LEU A 30 -13.25 -38.89 33.82
CA LEU A 30 -13.77 -39.71 32.73
C LEU A 30 -15.30 -39.82 32.85
N GLY A 31 -16.02 -39.72 31.74
CA GLY A 31 -17.42 -40.12 31.67
C GLY A 31 -17.95 -40.07 30.23
N PRO A 32 -18.39 -41.21 29.64
CA PRO A 32 -18.96 -41.26 28.30
C PRO A 32 -20.46 -40.91 28.37
N GLN A 33 -21.05 -40.39 27.29
CA GLN A 33 -22.36 -40.83 26.76
C GLN A 33 -22.65 -40.24 25.38
N ARG A 34 -23.03 -41.17 24.50
CA ARG A 34 -23.75 -41.03 23.23
C ARG A 34 -24.77 -39.88 23.24
N LEU A 35 -24.96 -39.19 22.11
CA LEU A 35 -25.97 -39.60 21.13
C LEU A 35 -25.98 -38.69 19.89
N LEU A 36 -26.23 -39.38 18.78
CA LEU A 36 -26.55 -38.93 17.44
C LEU A 36 -27.42 -37.67 17.36
N ALA A 37 -27.00 -36.73 16.51
CA ALA A 37 -27.91 -35.89 15.74
C ALA A 37 -27.24 -35.52 14.40
N THR A 38 -27.56 -36.31 13.39
CA THR A 38 -27.62 -35.88 11.99
C THR A 38 -28.43 -34.59 11.87
N VAL A 39 -27.88 -33.58 11.20
CA VAL A 39 -28.56 -32.58 10.33
C VAL A 39 -27.54 -31.49 10.02
N SER A 40 -27.19 -31.35 8.73
CA SER A 40 -27.22 -30.07 8.00
C SER A 40 -26.73 -30.34 6.58
N LYS A 41 -27.67 -30.62 5.67
CA LYS A 41 -28.10 -29.68 4.62
C LYS A 41 -26.94 -29.17 3.76
N ALA A 42 -26.93 -29.69 2.54
CA ALA A 42 -26.24 -29.20 1.38
C ALA A 42 -26.26 -27.66 1.32
N ASN A 43 -25.07 -27.07 1.18
CA ASN A 43 -24.94 -25.74 0.60
C ASN A 43 -23.89 -25.77 -0.51
N SER A 44 -24.26 -26.42 -1.61
CA SER A 44 -23.65 -26.25 -2.92
C SER A 44 -24.12 -24.91 -3.50
N HIS A 45 -23.58 -23.80 -3.00
CA HIS A 45 -23.58 -22.54 -3.75
C HIS A 45 -22.32 -22.52 -4.61
N GLY A 46 -22.44 -23.16 -5.77
CA GLY A 46 -21.55 -22.92 -6.90
C GLY A 46 -21.59 -21.44 -7.22
N GLN A 47 -20.48 -20.76 -6.95
CA GLN A 47 -20.27 -19.40 -7.42
C GLN A 47 -20.24 -19.43 -8.95
N ARG A 48 -21.36 -19.01 -9.52
CA ARG A 48 -21.45 -18.47 -10.88
C ARG A 48 -20.60 -17.21 -10.93
N TYR A 49 -19.33 -17.34 -11.27
CA TYR A 49 -18.65 -16.23 -11.92
C TYR A 49 -19.13 -16.22 -13.37
N ALA A 50 -20.06 -15.29 -13.63
CA ALA A 50 -20.41 -14.90 -14.98
C ALA A 50 -19.14 -14.40 -15.67
N SER A 51 -18.63 -15.23 -16.57
CA SER A 51 -17.70 -14.84 -17.61
C SER A 51 -18.38 -13.78 -18.48
N CYS A 52 -17.97 -12.52 -18.33
CA CYS A 52 -18.15 -11.53 -19.38
C CYS A 52 -17.18 -11.89 -20.51
N SER A 53 -17.60 -12.83 -21.35
CA SER A 53 -17.03 -13.06 -22.68
C SER A 53 -17.29 -11.81 -23.52
N ALA A 54 -16.30 -10.93 -23.61
CA ALA A 54 -16.26 -9.93 -24.66
C ALA A 54 -15.92 -10.66 -25.96
N ASN A 55 -16.93 -10.80 -26.83
CA ASN A 55 -16.76 -11.16 -28.23
C ASN A 55 -15.81 -10.16 -28.91
N VAL A 56 -14.53 -10.49 -29.01
CA VAL A 56 -13.64 -9.86 -30.00
C VAL A 56 -13.89 -10.59 -31.31
N ALA A 57 -14.82 -10.04 -32.09
CA ALA A 57 -15.03 -10.44 -33.47
C ALA A 57 -13.74 -10.16 -34.26
N SER A 58 -13.19 -11.25 -34.78
CA SER A 58 -12.21 -11.30 -35.84
C SER A 58 -12.69 -10.55 -37.08
N SER A 59 -12.04 -9.44 -37.42
CA SER A 59 -11.98 -8.94 -38.79
C SER A 59 -10.53 -9.02 -39.27
N GLN A 60 -10.25 -10.12 -39.97
CA GLN A 60 -9.13 -10.21 -40.89
C GLN A 60 -9.33 -9.18 -42.01
N GLY A 61 -8.26 -8.45 -42.34
CA GLY A 61 -8.28 -7.49 -43.43
C GLY A 61 -6.98 -6.70 -43.50
N ALA A 62 -5.91 -7.34 -43.97
CA ALA A 62 -4.71 -6.66 -44.43
C ALA A 62 -5.06 -5.70 -45.59
N PRO A 63 -4.43 -4.53 -45.62
CA PRO A 63 -3.52 -4.31 -46.75
C PRO A 63 -2.15 -3.81 -46.29
N ALA A 64 -1.12 -4.46 -46.86
CA ALA A 64 0.25 -3.99 -46.84
C ALA A 64 0.34 -2.61 -47.50
N LEU A 65 0.81 -1.61 -46.74
CA LEU A 65 1.26 -0.33 -47.27
C LEU A 65 2.72 -0.13 -46.89
N THR A 66 3.57 -0.54 -47.81
CA THR A 66 4.93 -0.04 -48.02
C THR A 66 4.87 1.48 -48.15
N VAL A 67 5.39 2.23 -47.18
CA VAL A 67 5.57 3.69 -47.31
C VAL A 67 7.02 4.06 -46.99
N SER A 68 7.62 4.69 -47.99
CA SER A 68 9.00 5.07 -48.17
C SER A 68 9.59 5.98 -47.09
N ARG A 69 10.83 5.66 -46.70
CA ARG A 69 11.79 6.60 -46.11
C ARG A 69 12.47 7.42 -47.21
N ALA A 70 11.78 8.41 -47.77
CA ALA A 70 12.39 9.46 -48.58
C ALA A 70 11.39 10.63 -48.71
N GLY A 71 11.68 11.76 -48.04
CA GLY A 71 10.81 12.92 -48.07
C GLY A 71 11.25 14.03 -47.12
N PHE A 72 12.52 14.42 -47.23
CA PHE A 72 13.08 15.64 -46.65
C PHE A 72 12.62 16.83 -47.52
N LEU A 73 12.25 17.95 -46.91
CA LEU A 73 12.09 19.30 -47.48
C LEU A 73 10.94 19.56 -48.47
N ASN A 74 9.87 20.22 -48.00
CA ASN A 74 9.31 21.47 -48.57
C ASN A 74 7.93 21.77 -47.98
N GLY A 75 7.70 22.99 -47.50
CA GLY A 75 6.35 23.46 -47.15
C GLY A 75 6.29 24.64 -46.19
N MET A 76 6.80 25.79 -46.61
CA MET A 76 6.64 27.09 -45.95
C MET A 76 5.19 27.61 -46.00
N LEU A 77 4.81 28.35 -44.94
CA LEU A 77 3.96 29.55 -44.88
C LEU A 77 2.45 29.48 -45.20
N ALA A 78 1.62 29.58 -44.14
CA ALA A 78 0.40 30.40 -44.12
C ALA A 78 0.03 30.78 -42.67
N VAL A 79 0.44 31.98 -42.25
CA VAL A 79 0.03 32.62 -41.00
C VAL A 79 -1.33 33.27 -41.24
N ALA A 80 -2.39 32.70 -40.66
CA ALA A 80 -3.67 33.36 -40.47
C ALA A 80 -3.84 33.62 -38.96
N ALA A 81 -3.84 34.89 -38.59
CA ALA A 81 -3.93 35.38 -37.23
C ALA A 81 -5.30 35.09 -36.60
N SER A 82 -5.44 33.94 -35.94
CA SER A 82 -6.48 33.73 -34.93
C SER A 82 -5.90 34.12 -33.57
N GLN A 83 -6.24 35.30 -33.09
CA GLN A 83 -5.88 35.72 -31.73
C GLN A 83 -6.56 34.77 -30.74
N PRO A 84 -5.82 34.02 -29.91
CA PRO A 84 -6.43 33.21 -28.87
C PRO A 84 -6.97 34.17 -27.82
N LEU A 85 -8.29 34.34 -27.78
CA LEU A 85 -8.97 34.95 -26.65
C LEU A 85 -8.58 34.13 -25.42
N SER A 86 -7.72 34.70 -24.57
CA SER A 86 -7.46 34.21 -23.22
C SER A 86 -8.76 34.32 -22.43
N ALA A 87 -9.63 33.34 -22.60
CA ALA A 87 -10.73 33.10 -21.69
C ALA A 87 -10.09 32.71 -20.35
N PHE A 88 -9.89 33.71 -19.50
CA PHE A 88 -9.71 33.52 -18.07
C PHE A 88 -11.00 32.87 -17.55
N ALA A 89 -11.08 31.55 -17.71
CA ALA A 89 -12.11 30.75 -17.09
C ALA A 89 -12.07 31.06 -15.60
N ALA A 90 -13.17 31.60 -15.07
CA ALA A 90 -13.31 31.85 -13.65
C ALA A 90 -12.92 30.58 -12.90
N PRO A 91 -12.14 30.67 -11.81
CA PRO A 91 -11.68 29.50 -11.07
C PRO A 91 -12.91 28.70 -10.64
N VAL A 92 -13.11 27.54 -11.28
CA VAL A 92 -14.18 26.62 -10.91
C VAL A 92 -13.93 26.26 -9.45
N PRO A 93 -14.90 26.50 -8.54
CA PRO A 93 -14.76 26.10 -7.15
C PRO A 93 -14.50 24.60 -7.12
N VAL A 94 -13.27 24.23 -6.76
CA VAL A 94 -12.92 22.82 -6.60
C VAL A 94 -13.76 22.31 -5.42
N PRO A 95 -14.61 21.28 -5.60
CA PRO A 95 -15.39 20.75 -4.50
C PRO A 95 -14.43 20.38 -3.37
N GLN A 96 -14.60 21.04 -2.23
CA GLN A 96 -13.79 20.74 -1.05
C GLN A 96 -14.16 19.34 -0.59
N MET A 97 -13.17 18.47 -0.53
CA MET A 97 -13.33 17.13 0.00
C MET A 97 -13.48 17.22 1.51
N ASP A 98 -14.49 16.55 2.07
CA ASP A 98 -14.66 16.47 3.52
C ASP A 98 -13.47 15.74 4.17
N ASP A 99 -13.07 16.18 5.36
CA ASP A 99 -11.98 15.56 6.14
C ASP A 99 -12.18 14.05 6.34
N LYS A 100 -13.43 13.60 6.49
CA LYS A 100 -13.78 12.18 6.64
C LYS A 100 -13.46 11.38 5.38
N THR A 101 -13.78 11.93 4.22
CA THR A 101 -13.50 11.29 2.93
C THR A 101 -12.00 11.27 2.68
N LEU A 102 -11.30 12.36 2.99
CA LEU A 102 -9.83 12.39 2.91
C LEU A 102 -9.20 11.33 3.84
N GLN A 103 -9.68 11.20 5.08
CA GLN A 103 -9.22 10.18 6.01
C GLN A 103 -9.35 8.77 5.40
N GLN A 104 -10.48 8.44 4.77
CA GLN A 104 -10.68 7.13 4.13
C GLN A 104 -9.69 6.86 2.98
N GLU A 105 -9.37 7.89 2.19
CA GLU A 105 -8.33 7.79 1.15
C GLU A 105 -6.96 7.54 1.77
N LEU A 106 -6.59 8.30 2.80
CA LEU A 106 -5.30 8.16 3.48
C LEU A 106 -5.13 6.81 4.19
N VAL A 107 -6.18 6.29 4.82
CA VAL A 107 -6.16 4.94 5.42
C VAL A 107 -5.86 3.89 4.36
N SER A 108 -6.45 4.01 3.18
CA SER A 108 -6.22 3.04 2.09
C SER A 108 -4.79 3.12 1.54
N ILE A 109 -4.21 4.33 1.44
CA ILE A 109 -2.81 4.52 1.07
C ILE A 109 -1.86 3.93 2.13
N LEU A 110 -2.14 4.18 3.42
CA LEU A 110 -1.35 3.63 4.52
C LEU A 110 -1.43 2.10 4.58
N ARG A 111 -2.57 1.48 4.25
CA ARG A 111 -2.69 0.02 4.12
C ARG A 111 -1.79 -0.57 3.04
N VAL A 112 -1.60 0.16 1.93
CA VAL A 112 -0.61 -0.24 0.90
C VAL A 112 0.82 -0.13 1.45
N GLN A 113 1.12 0.87 2.27
CA GLN A 113 2.42 0.98 2.93
C GLN A 113 2.70 -0.23 3.85
N GLU A 114 1.70 -0.66 4.64
CA GLU A 114 1.81 -1.86 5.48
C GLU A 114 1.96 -3.13 4.65
N ALA A 115 1.18 -3.26 3.57
CA ALA A 115 1.28 -4.39 2.65
C ALA A 115 2.68 -4.46 2.00
N ALA A 116 3.25 -3.33 1.60
CA ALA A 116 4.60 -3.25 1.06
C ALA A 116 5.66 -3.65 2.10
N ALA A 117 5.49 -3.24 3.36
CA ALA A 117 6.38 -3.64 4.45
C ALA A 117 6.30 -5.15 4.74
N GLN A 118 5.09 -5.73 4.70
CA GLN A 118 4.87 -7.17 4.84
C GLN A 118 5.53 -7.95 3.70
N GLU A 119 5.31 -7.54 2.45
CA GLU A 119 5.91 -8.17 1.29
C GLU A 119 7.45 -8.09 1.33
N ALA A 120 8.00 -6.93 1.71
CA ALA A 120 9.44 -6.77 1.87
C ALA A 120 10.03 -7.73 2.92
N ARG A 121 9.29 -8.05 3.99
CA ARG A 121 9.71 -9.03 5.00
C ARG A 121 9.62 -10.46 4.47
N LEU A 122 8.56 -10.80 3.75
CA LEU A 122 8.42 -12.11 3.11
C LEU A 122 9.54 -12.36 2.11
N VAL A 123 9.84 -11.39 1.25
CA VAL A 123 10.94 -11.44 0.28
C VAL A 123 12.29 -11.57 0.97
N LYS A 124 12.53 -10.90 2.10
CA LYS A 124 13.78 -11.01 2.87
C LYS A 124 13.95 -12.38 3.53
N THR A 125 12.87 -12.91 4.11
CA THR A 125 12.92 -14.14 4.92
C THR A 125 12.81 -15.41 4.09
N GLY A 126 12.17 -15.35 2.92
CA GLY A 126 11.83 -16.52 2.11
C GLY A 126 10.79 -17.43 2.77
N LYS A 127 10.15 -17.01 3.87
CA LYS A 127 9.21 -17.84 4.64
C LYS A 127 7.78 -17.54 4.23
N TYR A 128 7.29 -18.27 3.23
CA TYR A 128 5.90 -18.16 2.76
C TYR A 128 5.04 -19.27 3.39
N ARG A 129 3.93 -18.89 4.03
CA ARG A 129 2.97 -19.87 4.59
C ARG A 129 2.20 -20.60 3.49
N GLU A 130 1.79 -19.85 2.48
CA GLU A 130 0.87 -20.28 1.44
C GLU A 130 1.52 -20.07 0.07
N LEU A 131 1.40 -21.06 -0.82
CA LEU A 131 2.05 -21.04 -2.14
C LEU A 131 1.53 -19.87 -3.00
N GLN A 132 0.29 -19.44 -2.77
CA GLN A 132 -0.30 -18.28 -3.44
C GLN A 132 0.32 -16.95 -3.03
N ARG A 133 0.83 -16.83 -1.79
CA ARG A 133 1.52 -15.61 -1.29
C ARG A 133 2.94 -15.49 -1.84
N LEU A 134 3.44 -16.55 -2.44
CA LEU A 134 4.79 -16.61 -2.97
C LEU A 134 4.89 -15.98 -4.36
N ASN A 135 3.76 -15.61 -5.00
CA ASN A 135 3.76 -14.81 -6.22
C ASN A 135 3.77 -13.30 -5.88
N VAL A 136 4.98 -12.73 -5.83
CA VAL A 136 5.22 -11.31 -5.51
C VAL A 136 4.50 -10.39 -6.51
N LYS A 137 4.49 -10.75 -7.80
CA LYS A 137 3.86 -9.96 -8.86
C LYS A 137 2.35 -9.84 -8.63
N ARG A 138 1.70 -10.94 -8.23
CA ARG A 138 0.27 -10.92 -7.88
C ARG A 138 0.00 -10.06 -6.65
N ALA A 139 0.83 -10.15 -5.61
CA ALA A 139 0.69 -9.33 -4.41
C ALA A 139 0.78 -7.84 -4.75
N VAL A 140 1.79 -7.43 -5.53
CA VAL A 140 1.97 -6.05 -5.97
C VAL A 140 0.81 -5.58 -6.87
N GLY A 141 0.34 -6.41 -7.80
CA GLY A 141 -0.84 -6.08 -8.61
C GLY A 141 -2.08 -5.80 -7.75
N MET A 142 -2.32 -6.65 -6.74
CA MET A 142 -3.41 -6.41 -5.78
C MET A 142 -3.23 -5.13 -4.95
N MET A 143 -2.00 -4.70 -4.64
CA MET A 143 -1.77 -3.43 -3.95
C MET A 143 -2.18 -2.22 -4.81
N ILE A 144 -1.97 -2.29 -6.13
CA ILE A 144 -2.35 -1.22 -7.05
C ILE A 144 -3.86 -1.25 -7.32
N ASP A 145 -4.40 -2.41 -7.71
CA ASP A 145 -5.76 -2.55 -8.23
C ASP A 145 -6.81 -2.49 -7.13
N ASN A 146 -6.64 -3.27 -6.04
CA ASN A 146 -7.68 -3.37 -5.00
C ASN A 146 -7.81 -2.07 -4.19
N TYR A 147 -6.74 -1.30 -4.11
CA TYR A 147 -6.74 -0.02 -3.40
C TYR A 147 -6.95 1.18 -4.33
N ASP A 148 -7.06 1.01 -5.65
CA ASP A 148 -7.09 2.12 -6.62
C ASP A 148 -5.99 3.16 -6.34
N LEU A 149 -4.76 2.69 -6.10
CA LEU A 149 -3.70 3.49 -5.47
C LEU A 149 -3.44 4.82 -6.21
N SER A 150 -3.41 4.77 -7.55
CA SER A 150 -3.25 5.95 -8.40
C SER A 150 -4.41 6.94 -8.26
N GLY A 151 -5.66 6.45 -8.33
CA GLY A 151 -6.84 7.29 -8.16
C GLY A 151 -6.90 7.95 -6.78
N ARG A 152 -6.49 7.23 -5.72
CA ARG A 152 -6.45 7.79 -4.36
C ARG A 152 -5.44 8.92 -4.21
N PHE A 153 -4.24 8.79 -4.79
CA PHE A 153 -3.26 9.88 -4.78
C PHE A 153 -3.78 11.11 -5.50
N VAL A 154 -4.44 10.93 -6.66
CA VAL A 154 -5.04 12.05 -7.40
C VAL A 154 -6.11 12.75 -6.56
N ARG A 155 -7.04 12.00 -5.95
CA ARG A 155 -8.10 12.56 -5.09
C ARG A 155 -7.54 13.27 -3.85
N ALA A 156 -6.60 12.64 -3.14
CA ALA A 156 -6.00 13.23 -1.94
C ALA A 156 -5.11 14.45 -2.26
N SER A 157 -4.41 14.46 -3.40
CA SER A 157 -3.58 15.59 -3.84
C SER A 157 -4.39 16.87 -4.10
N ALA A 158 -5.68 16.75 -4.44
CA ALA A 158 -6.57 17.89 -4.64
C ALA A 158 -6.85 18.67 -3.34
N VAL A 159 -6.64 18.04 -2.17
CA VAL A 159 -6.82 18.65 -0.85
C VAL A 159 -5.51 19.24 -0.30
N ALA A 160 -4.38 18.93 -0.92
CA ALA A 160 -3.11 19.53 -0.55
C ALA A 160 -3.14 21.06 -0.73
N PRO A 161 -2.35 21.82 0.03
CA PRO A 161 -2.16 23.25 -0.22
C PRO A 161 -1.80 23.48 -1.70
N ARG A 162 -2.37 24.52 -2.33
CA ARG A 162 -2.21 24.76 -3.79
C ARG A 162 -0.75 24.77 -4.23
N ASP A 163 0.14 25.33 -3.42
CA ASP A 163 1.58 25.41 -3.70
C ASP A 163 2.28 24.03 -3.65
N LYS A 164 1.66 23.05 -2.98
CA LYS A 164 2.19 21.70 -2.75
C LYS A 164 1.47 20.62 -3.55
N ALA A 165 0.36 20.94 -4.23
CA ALA A 165 -0.46 19.97 -4.96
C ALA A 165 0.35 19.21 -6.04
N ASN A 166 1.18 19.92 -6.81
CA ASN A 166 2.03 19.30 -7.83
C ASN A 166 3.09 18.36 -7.22
N ALA A 167 3.67 18.75 -6.07
CA ALA A 167 4.64 17.91 -5.37
C ALA A 167 3.98 16.64 -4.82
N ALA A 168 2.78 16.77 -4.25
CA ALA A 168 1.99 15.64 -3.78
C ALA A 168 1.66 14.67 -4.92
N ALA A 169 1.19 15.19 -6.06
CA ALA A 169 0.93 14.37 -7.25
C ALA A 169 2.20 13.63 -7.73
N SER A 170 3.36 14.32 -7.74
CA SER A 170 4.64 13.71 -8.11
C SER A 170 5.02 12.54 -7.19
N PHE A 171 4.92 12.70 -5.86
CA PHE A 171 5.24 11.62 -4.93
C PHE A 171 4.29 10.42 -5.08
N GLY A 172 3.00 10.68 -5.32
CA GLY A 172 2.02 9.64 -5.61
C GLY A 172 2.37 8.84 -6.87
N ASN A 173 2.74 9.54 -7.96
CA ASN A 173 3.15 8.90 -9.20
C ASN A 173 4.42 8.06 -9.00
N THR A 174 5.44 8.59 -8.32
CA THR A 174 6.68 7.83 -8.02
C THR A 174 6.40 6.57 -7.20
N ALA A 175 5.46 6.63 -6.26
CA ALA A 175 5.06 5.46 -5.45
C ALA A 175 4.45 4.35 -6.32
N VAL A 176 3.53 4.72 -7.24
CA VAL A 176 2.86 3.81 -8.17
C VAL A 176 3.86 3.27 -9.21
N GLU A 177 4.67 4.12 -9.81
CA GLU A 177 5.70 3.74 -10.79
C GLU A 177 6.69 2.73 -10.20
N SER A 178 7.11 2.91 -8.94
CA SER A 178 7.99 1.96 -8.25
C SER A 178 7.37 0.56 -8.17
N LEU A 179 6.05 0.46 -7.97
CA LEU A 179 5.33 -0.83 -7.97
C LEU A 179 5.14 -1.38 -9.38
N VAL A 180 4.82 -0.52 -10.36
CA VAL A 180 4.67 -0.92 -11.76
C VAL A 180 5.99 -1.46 -12.33
N GLN A 181 7.13 -0.89 -11.95
CA GLN A 181 8.45 -1.42 -12.33
C GLN A 181 8.65 -2.88 -11.89
N ILE A 182 8.11 -3.29 -10.74
CA ILE A 182 8.14 -4.70 -10.33
C ILE A 182 7.31 -5.55 -11.30
N LEU A 183 6.13 -5.07 -11.71
CA LEU A 183 5.26 -5.81 -12.64
C LEU A 183 5.87 -5.97 -14.04
N GLU A 184 6.59 -4.94 -14.52
CA GLU A 184 7.19 -4.89 -15.86
C GLU A 184 8.53 -5.63 -15.94
N TYR A 185 9.36 -5.51 -14.90
CA TYR A 185 10.70 -6.10 -14.89
C TYR A 185 10.66 -7.64 -14.94
N PHE A 186 9.62 -8.25 -14.39
CA PHE A 186 9.46 -9.70 -14.33
C PHE A 186 8.44 -10.21 -15.35
N GLN A 187 8.93 -10.88 -16.40
CA GLN A 187 8.09 -11.46 -17.46
C GLN A 187 7.38 -12.76 -17.02
N VAL A 188 8.01 -13.53 -16.12
CA VAL A 188 7.48 -14.79 -15.57
C VAL A 188 6.94 -14.55 -14.17
N ASP A 189 5.98 -15.37 -13.74
CA ASP A 189 5.47 -15.37 -12.37
C ASP A 189 6.61 -15.48 -11.36
N LEU A 190 6.67 -14.50 -10.46
CA LEU A 190 7.80 -14.34 -9.56
C LEU A 190 7.59 -15.17 -8.30
N VAL A 191 8.14 -16.38 -8.30
CA VAL A 191 8.18 -17.26 -7.13
C VAL A 191 9.29 -16.79 -6.20
N ALA A 192 8.92 -16.27 -5.03
CA ALA A 192 9.89 -15.64 -4.14
C ALA A 192 11.03 -16.55 -3.63
N ASN A 193 10.82 -17.87 -3.57
CA ASN A 193 11.85 -18.83 -3.18
C ASN A 193 12.93 -19.03 -4.26
N GLU A 194 12.64 -18.66 -5.50
CA GLU A 194 13.52 -18.84 -6.66
C GLU A 194 14.15 -17.52 -7.11
N LEU A 195 14.00 -16.46 -6.31
CA LEU A 195 14.58 -15.16 -6.60
C LEU A 195 16.10 -15.19 -6.52
N THR A 196 16.76 -14.75 -7.59
CA THR A 196 18.17 -14.41 -7.51
C THR A 196 18.38 -13.21 -6.56
N LYS A 197 19.56 -13.09 -5.95
CA LYS A 197 19.87 -11.99 -5.02
C LYS A 197 19.69 -10.60 -5.65
N GLU A 198 19.97 -10.48 -6.95
CA GLU A 198 19.80 -9.24 -7.70
C GLU A 198 18.33 -8.86 -7.83
N GLN A 199 17.48 -9.82 -8.19
CA GLN A 199 16.03 -9.64 -8.28
C GLN A 199 15.42 -9.33 -6.91
N GLN A 200 15.85 -10.04 -5.86
CA GLN A 200 15.44 -9.77 -4.48
C GLN A 200 15.79 -8.32 -4.09
N THR A 201 17.01 -7.87 -4.39
CA THR A 201 17.46 -6.50 -4.10
C THR A 201 16.66 -5.47 -4.90
N PHE A 202 16.33 -5.76 -6.16
CA PHE A 202 15.50 -4.91 -7.00
C PHE A 202 14.09 -4.71 -6.39
N VAL A 203 13.42 -5.82 -6.04
CA VAL A 203 12.09 -5.79 -5.41
C VAL A 203 12.13 -5.00 -4.09
N LEU A 204 13.12 -5.27 -3.23
CA LEU A 204 13.23 -4.59 -1.93
C LEU A 204 13.48 -3.09 -2.07
N LYS A 205 14.26 -2.67 -3.08
CA LYS A 205 14.49 -1.25 -3.37
C LYS A 205 13.21 -0.58 -3.86
N ALA A 206 12.46 -1.22 -4.76
CA ALA A 206 11.20 -0.72 -5.27
C ALA A 206 10.14 -0.57 -4.15
N LEU A 207 9.94 -1.61 -3.33
CA LEU A 207 9.02 -1.55 -2.17
C LEU A 207 9.42 -0.45 -1.18
N LYS A 208 10.71 -0.29 -0.89
CA LYS A 208 11.21 0.79 -0.02
C LYS A 208 10.98 2.17 -0.63
N SER A 209 11.17 2.32 -1.94
CA SER A 209 10.90 3.55 -2.69
C SER A 209 9.43 3.94 -2.59
N THR A 210 8.51 2.97 -2.74
CA THR A 210 7.07 3.17 -2.54
C THR A 210 6.77 3.68 -1.13
N SER A 211 7.27 3.02 -0.07
CA SER A 211 7.04 3.48 1.31
C SER A 211 7.57 4.90 1.55
N THR A 212 8.79 5.21 1.07
CA THR A 212 9.41 6.54 1.25
C THR A 212 8.63 7.64 0.51
N SER A 213 8.10 7.31 -0.68
CA SER A 213 7.28 8.23 -1.46
C SER A 213 5.93 8.48 -0.80
N ILE A 214 5.32 7.43 -0.20
CA ILE A 214 4.11 7.58 0.63
C ILE A 214 4.38 8.49 1.85
N ASP A 215 5.49 8.30 2.56
CA ASP A 215 5.83 9.16 3.70
C ASP A 215 6.00 10.63 3.28
N SER A 216 6.67 10.86 2.15
CA SER A 216 6.85 12.19 1.57
C SER A 216 5.52 12.82 1.14
N PHE A 217 4.61 12.01 0.59
CA PHE A 217 3.24 12.44 0.26
C PHE A 217 2.46 12.85 1.51
N LEU A 218 2.48 12.02 2.56
CA LEU A 218 1.75 12.27 3.81
C LEU A 218 2.25 13.52 4.54
N ALA A 219 3.53 13.86 4.42
CA ALA A 219 4.09 15.09 4.96
C ALA A 219 3.52 16.38 4.33
N LEU A 220 2.89 16.29 3.15
CA LEU A 220 2.24 17.41 2.48
C LEU A 220 0.74 17.52 2.81
N MET A 221 0.17 16.51 3.46
CA MET A 221 -1.25 16.46 3.81
C MET A 221 -1.53 17.14 5.17
N PRO A 222 -2.78 17.52 5.47
CA PRO A 222 -3.15 18.06 6.77
C PRO A 222 -2.83 17.09 7.91
N SER A 223 -2.00 17.52 8.87
CA SER A 223 -1.46 16.65 9.91
C SER A 223 -2.51 16.09 10.86
N ASN A 224 -3.63 16.81 11.07
CA ASN A 224 -4.77 16.35 11.86
C ASN A 224 -5.42 15.11 11.23
N VAL A 225 -5.64 15.13 9.91
CA VAL A 225 -6.29 14.02 9.19
C VAL A 225 -5.34 12.83 9.07
N VAL A 226 -4.05 13.09 8.83
CA VAL A 226 -3.01 12.04 8.80
C VAL A 226 -2.91 11.34 10.15
N ALA A 227 -2.91 12.07 11.27
CA ALA A 227 -2.86 11.49 12.61
C ALA A 227 -4.10 10.63 12.90
N ALA A 228 -5.29 11.08 12.50
CA ALA A 228 -6.52 10.29 12.64
C ALA A 228 -6.47 8.98 11.81
N ALA A 229 -5.99 9.05 10.57
CA ALA A 229 -5.82 7.88 9.71
C ALA A 229 -4.80 6.87 10.29
N LYS A 230 -3.66 7.34 10.81
CA LYS A 230 -2.65 6.50 11.47
C LYS A 230 -3.21 5.84 12.73
N LYS A 231 -3.89 6.60 13.58
CA LYS A 231 -4.53 6.09 14.80
C LYS A 231 -5.54 4.99 14.50
N GLN A 232 -6.34 5.15 13.45
CA GLN A 232 -7.29 4.11 13.02
C GLN A 232 -6.57 2.81 12.65
N ILE A 233 -5.47 2.89 11.91
CA ILE A 233 -4.69 1.70 11.53
C ILE A 233 -4.02 1.05 12.74
N GLU A 234 -3.49 1.84 13.66
CA GLU A 234 -2.94 1.35 14.93
C GLU A 234 -4.00 0.61 15.75
N GLU A 235 -5.19 1.18 15.90
CA GLU A 235 -6.33 0.56 16.59
C GLU A 235 -6.75 -0.76 15.91
N GLU A 236 -6.89 -0.76 14.58
CA GLU A 236 -7.21 -1.96 13.79
C GLU A 236 -6.14 -3.04 13.97
N ASN A 237 -4.86 -2.67 13.95
CA ASN A 237 -3.74 -3.59 14.17
C ASN A 237 -3.72 -4.14 15.60
N GLU A 238 -3.99 -3.32 16.62
CA GLU A 238 -4.09 -3.78 17.99
C GLU A 238 -5.24 -4.77 18.19
N LEU A 239 -6.40 -4.51 17.60
CA LEU A 239 -7.54 -5.42 17.63
C LEU A 239 -7.20 -6.73 16.93
N ASN A 240 -6.57 -6.65 15.76
CA ASN A 240 -6.10 -7.82 15.02
C ASN A 240 -5.08 -8.66 15.83
N LEU A 241 -4.21 -8.02 16.62
CA LEU A 241 -3.27 -8.73 17.51
C LEU A 241 -3.99 -9.38 18.69
N LYS A 242 -5.00 -8.72 19.26
CA LYS A 242 -5.81 -9.24 20.37
C LYS A 242 -6.67 -10.43 19.95
N GLU A 243 -7.24 -10.40 18.75
CA GLU A 243 -8.11 -11.46 18.22
C GLU A 243 -7.32 -12.71 17.81
N PHE A 244 -6.03 -12.56 17.48
CA PHE A 244 -5.18 -13.65 17.03
C PHE A 244 -3.83 -13.70 17.79
N PRO A 245 -3.85 -13.98 19.11
CA PRO A 245 -2.72 -13.75 20.03
C PRO A 245 -1.55 -14.73 19.91
N ASP A 246 -1.70 -15.89 19.24
CA ASP A 246 -0.70 -16.96 19.28
C ASP A 246 -0.33 -17.45 17.87
N ASP A 247 0.92 -17.23 17.45
CA ASP A 247 1.76 -17.99 16.49
C ASP A 247 1.20 -18.45 15.11
N ALA A 248 -0.07 -18.21 14.80
CA ALA A 248 -0.63 -18.29 13.45
C ALA A 248 -0.42 -16.98 12.65
N TYR A 249 0.11 -15.96 13.33
CA TYR A 249 0.50 -14.67 12.80
C TYR A 249 1.91 -14.74 12.20
N LEU A 250 2.00 -15.02 10.89
CA LEU A 250 3.27 -15.00 10.13
C LEU A 250 3.73 -13.60 9.72
N ASN A 251 2.95 -12.56 10.06
CA ASN A 251 3.31 -11.16 9.83
C ASN A 251 3.50 -10.48 11.19
N PRO A 252 4.70 -10.54 11.82
CA PRO A 252 4.94 -9.78 13.04
C PRO A 252 4.61 -8.30 12.81
N THR A 253 4.28 -7.59 13.88
CA THR A 253 3.84 -6.18 13.87
C THR A 253 4.62 -5.33 12.86
N PRO A 254 3.96 -4.50 12.02
CA PRO A 254 4.67 -3.43 11.35
C PRO A 254 5.37 -2.63 12.45
N THR A 255 6.69 -2.48 12.34
CA THR A 255 7.44 -1.60 13.24
C THR A 255 7.02 -0.18 12.87
N VAL A 256 5.90 0.27 13.43
CA VAL A 256 5.45 1.65 13.34
C VAL A 256 6.44 2.46 14.17
N GLY A 257 7.43 3.06 13.51
CA GLY A 257 8.29 4.06 14.14
C GLY A 257 9.72 3.65 14.52
N GLU A 258 10.16 2.41 14.29
CA GLU A 258 11.60 2.09 14.42
C GLU A 258 12.32 2.30 13.09
N LEU A 259 12.34 3.56 12.63
CA LEU A 259 13.36 4.01 11.69
C LEU A 259 14.68 4.03 12.47
N VAL A 260 15.32 2.87 12.58
CA VAL A 260 16.74 2.79 12.92
C VAL A 260 17.49 3.47 11.76
N PHE A 261 17.72 4.78 11.89
CA PHE A 261 18.73 5.49 11.14
C PHE A 261 20.07 4.85 11.52
N SER A 262 20.47 3.84 10.75
CA SER A 262 21.86 3.38 10.76
C SER A 262 22.67 4.47 10.04
N SER A 263 23.31 5.32 10.85
CA SER A 263 24.42 6.19 10.45
C SER A 263 25.60 5.38 9.92
#